data_AF-A0A956U2G7-F1
#
_entry.id   AF-A0A956U2G7-F1
#
_cell.length_a   1.000
_cell.length_b   1.000
_cell.length_c   1.000
_cell.angle_alpha   90.00
_cell.angle_beta   90.00
_cell.angle_gamma   90.00
#
_symmetry.space_group_name_H-M   'P 1'
#
loop_
_entity.id
_entity.type
_entity.pdbx_description
1 polymer ?
#
loop_
_entity_poly.entity_id
_entity_poly.type
_entity_poly.pdbx_seq_one_letter_code
_entity_poly.pdbx_strand_id
1 'polypeptide(L)' 'MAQVNDCVIVIFGASGDLTKRKLLPALYALFRQGLLPDNFAIL' A
#
# COMPACT_ATOMS: atom_id res chain seq x y z
N MET A 1 15.36 9.12 12.36
CA MET A 1 14.67 8.42 11.26
C MET A 1 13.25 8.16 11.74
N ALA A 2 12.22 8.55 10.98
CA ALA A 2 10.84 8.35 11.43
C ALA A 2 10.55 6.84 11.49
N GLN A 3 10.08 6.36 12.64
CA GLN A 3 9.68 4.96 12.81
C GLN A 3 8.44 4.71 11.94
N VAL A 4 8.55 3.86 10.93
CA VAL A 4 7.40 3.42 10.14
C VAL A 4 6.81 2.22 10.86
N ASN A 5 5.70 2.42 11.55
CA ASN A 5 5.03 1.36 12.30
C ASN A 5 4.30 0.41 11.35
N ASP A 6 4.23 -0.87 11.71
CA ASP A 6 3.44 -1.89 11.02
C ASP A 6 2.00 -1.38 10.80
N CYS A 7 1.46 -1.61 9.60
CA CYS A 7 0.13 -1.10 9.26
C CYS A 7 -0.68 -2.05 8.37
N VAL A 8 -2.00 -1.87 8.41
CA VAL A 8 -2.94 -2.56 7.55
C VAL A 8 -3.70 -1.52 6.74
N ILE A 9 -3.65 -1.65 5.42
CA ILE A 9 -4.31 -0.76 4.46
C ILE A 9 -5.59 -1.45 3.96
N VAL A 10 -6.76 -0.92 4.33
CA VAL A 10 -8.05 -1.47 3.90
C VAL A 10 -8.56 -0.71 2.68
N ILE A 11 -8.73 -1.37 1.54
CA ILE A 11 -9.24 -0.79 0.29
C ILE A 11 -10.66 -1.29 0.02
N PHE A 12 -11.65 -0.50 0.44
CA PHE A 12 -13.04 -0.75 0.06
C PHE A 12 -13.21 -0.56 -1.46
N GLY A 13 -13.76 -1.58 -2.12
CA GLY A 13 -13.81 -1.60 -3.59
C GLY A 13 -12.48 -1.98 -4.23
N ALA A 14 -11.72 -2.89 -3.63
CA ALA A 14 -10.45 -3.37 -4.16
C ALA A 14 -10.52 -3.91 -5.61
N SER A 15 -11.69 -4.36 -6.07
CA SER A 15 -11.93 -4.80 -7.46
C SER A 15 -12.21 -3.65 -8.44
N GLY A 16 -12.35 -2.42 -7.97
CA GLY A 16 -12.69 -1.24 -8.78
C GLY A 16 -11.56 -0.76 -9.69
N ASP A 17 -11.92 -0.01 -10.74
CA ASP A 17 -10.97 0.50 -11.74
C ASP A 17 -9.87 1.39 -11.14
N LEU A 18 -10.24 2.21 -10.13
CA LEU A 18 -9.28 3.08 -9.44
C LEU A 18 -8.20 2.28 -8.71
N THR A 19 -8.58 1.17 -8.06
CA THR A 19 -7.64 0.31 -7.36
C THR A 19 -6.64 -0.30 -8.33
N LYS A 20 -7.12 -0.82 -9.46
CA LYS A 20 -6.30 -1.43 -10.51
C LYS A 20 -5.37 -0.43 -11.19
N ARG A 21 -5.86 0.77 -11.52
CA ARG A 21 -5.11 1.75 -12.32
C ARG A 21 -4.25 2.71 -11.51
N LYS A 22 -4.55 2.92 -10.22
CA LYS A 22 -3.89 3.94 -9.39
C LYS A 22 -3.41 3.43 -8.05
N LEU A 23 -4.31 2.89 -7.21
CA LEU A 23 -3.96 2.57 -5.82
C LEU A 23 -2.90 1.47 -5.72
N LEU A 24 -3.15 0.32 -6.34
CA LEU A 24 -2.22 -0.81 -6.25
C LEU A 24 -0.87 -0.52 -6.94
N PRO A 25 -0.83 0.13 -8.14
CA PRO A 25 0.43 0.59 -8.72
C PRO A 25 1.21 1.57 -7.83
N ALA A 26 0.54 2.53 -7.18
CA ALA A 26 1.20 3.50 -6.30
C ALA A 26 1.75 2.83 -5.03
N LEU A 27 0.99 1.93 -4.40
CA LEU A 27 1.45 1.15 -3.25
C LEU A 27 2.63 0.26 -3.61
N TYR A 28 2.60 -0.38 -4.79
CA TYR A 28 3.74 -1.15 -5.29
C TYR A 28 4.98 -0.29 -5.52
N ALA A 29 4.83 0.94 -6.03
CA ALA A 29 5.95 1.87 -6.18
C ALA A 29 6.55 2.27 -4.83
N LEU A 30 5.73 2.52 -3.80
CA LEU A 30 6.19 2.81 -2.44
C LEU A 30 6.92 1.60 -1.83
N PHE A 31 6.39 0.39 -2.01
CA PHE A 31 7.05 -0.85 -1.61
C PHE A 31 8.45 -0.98 -2.24
N ARG A 32 8.55 -0.75 -3.55
CA ARG A 32 9.83 -0.81 -4.29
C ARG A 32 10.85 0.24 -3.84
N GLN A 33 10.40 1.35 -3.26
CA GLN A 33 11.25 2.42 -2.75
C GLN A 33 11.62 2.24 -1.27
N GLY A 34 11.10 1.20 -0.59
CA GLY A 34 11.31 1.01 0.84
C GLY A 34 10.62 2.07 1.70
N LEU A 35 9.52 2.64 1.19
CA LEU A 35 8.75 3.69 1.85
C LEU A 35 7.49 3.16 2.56
N LEU A 36 7.31 1.84 2.60
CA LEU A 36 6.30 1.15 3.40
C LEU A 36 6.96 0.44 4.58
N PRO A 37 6.21 0.17 5.67
CA PRO A 37 6.73 -0.64 6.76
C PRO A 37 7.17 -2.03 6.26
N ASP A 38 8.17 -2.62 6.90
CA ASP A 38 8.64 -3.97 6.57
C ASP A 38 7.51 -5.01 6.68
N ASN A 39 6.63 -4.82 7.68
CA ASN A 39 5.42 -5.60 7.84
C ASN A 39 4.19 -4.73 7.55
N PHE A 40 3.57 -4.97 6.39
CA PHE A 40 2.27 -4.38 6.06
C PHE A 40 1.36 -5.41 5.40
N ALA A 41 0.05 -5.17 5.47
CA ALA A 41 -0.94 -5.96 4.76
C ALA A 41 -1.94 -5.05 4.02
N ILE A 42 -2.52 -5.58 2.94
CA ILE A 42 -3.62 -4.93 2.21
C ILE A 42 -4.84 -5.85 2.33
N LEU A 43 -5.99 -5.30 2.74
CA LEU A 43 -7.28 -5.97 2.89
C LEU A 43 -8.35 -5.35 1.99
#